data_AF-K6DNX0-F1
#
_entry.id   AF-K6DNX0-F1
#
_cell.length_a   1.000
_cell.length_b   1.000
_cell.length_c   1.000
_cell.angle_alpha   90.00
_cell.angle_beta   90.00
_cell.angle_gamma   90.00
#
_symmetry.space_group_name_H-M   'P 1'
#
loop_
_entity.id
_entity.type
_entity.pdbx_description
1 polymer ?
#
loop_
_entity_poly.entity_id
_entity_poly.type
_entity_poly.pdbx_seq_one_letter_code
_entity_poly.pdbx_strand_id
1 'polypeptide(L)'
;MKIYDVSRKLVNGMPVWPGDTAFQYVVSWPMKESGSVNVGSLELSTHTGTHVDAPFHFDNNGKRIIELDLDLYIGPARVIDMRGRESIGAVDLMGIDIDGCKRLIFRTLAWVNPSEFPEKIPHIEPDLAPYLASKGVKLIGLDVPSVDPIDSKELPAHHSLNENGIHILESLMLDEIEPGDYELIALPLPLVEGDGSPVRAILRR
;
A
#
# COMPACT_ATOMS: atom_id res chain seq x y z
N MET A 1 -2.87 3.48 -24.34
CA MET A 1 -2.68 3.08 -22.93
C MET A 1 -3.55 3.95 -22.05
N LYS A 2 -4.47 3.34 -21.32
CA LYS A 2 -5.28 3.97 -20.28
C LYS A 2 -4.50 3.90 -18.97
N ILE A 3 -4.50 5.00 -18.23
CA ILE A 3 -3.93 5.09 -16.87
C ILE A 3 -5.10 5.07 -15.90
N TYR A 4 -4.98 4.23 -14.87
CA TYR A 4 -5.91 4.12 -13.77
C TYR A 4 -5.21 4.67 -12.53
N ASP A 5 -5.77 5.72 -11.96
CA ASP A 5 -5.33 6.22 -10.66
C ASP A 5 -5.95 5.35 -9.57
N VAL A 6 -5.10 4.61 -8.86
CA VAL A 6 -5.52 3.68 -7.80
C VAL A 6 -5.11 4.22 -6.42
N SER A 7 -4.91 5.53 -6.32
CA SER A 7 -4.52 6.18 -5.06
C SER A 7 -5.73 6.75 -4.32
N ARG A 8 -5.72 6.64 -2.99
CA ARG A 8 -6.65 7.36 -2.12
C ARG A 8 -6.38 8.86 -2.19
N LYS A 9 -7.46 9.64 -2.25
CA LYS A 9 -7.37 11.10 -2.20
C LYS A 9 -7.00 11.52 -0.79
N LEU A 10 -5.96 12.35 -0.67
CA LEU A 10 -5.59 12.96 0.60
C LEU A 10 -6.42 14.22 0.81
N VAL A 11 -7.28 14.22 1.84
CA VAL A 11 -8.18 15.32 2.18
C VAL A 11 -8.22 15.54 3.69
N ASN A 12 -8.31 16.80 4.14
CA ASN A 12 -8.41 17.09 5.57
C ASN A 12 -9.67 16.40 6.14
N GLY A 13 -9.50 15.68 7.24
CA GLY A 13 -10.59 14.90 7.85
C GLY A 13 -10.80 13.50 7.23
N MET A 14 -9.92 13.05 6.32
CA MET A 14 -9.90 11.65 5.91
C MET A 14 -9.62 10.72 7.11
N PRO A 15 -10.13 9.47 7.09
CA PRO A 15 -9.78 8.50 8.11
C PRO A 15 -8.28 8.19 8.07
N VAL A 16 -7.70 8.10 9.26
CA VAL A 16 -6.32 7.65 9.51
C VAL A 16 -6.35 6.58 10.59
N TRP A 17 -5.22 5.92 10.83
CA TRP A 17 -5.11 4.95 11.91
C TRP A 17 -5.53 5.59 13.25
N PRO A 18 -6.34 4.92 14.09
CA PRO A 18 -6.81 5.52 15.34
C PRO A 18 -5.67 5.99 16.25
N GLY A 19 -5.63 7.29 16.52
CA GLY A 19 -4.60 7.94 17.35
C GLY A 19 -3.36 8.43 16.58
N ASP A 20 -3.29 8.21 15.27
CA ASP A 20 -2.19 8.66 14.42
C ASP A 20 -2.34 10.14 13.98
N THR A 21 -1.28 10.69 13.40
CA THR A 21 -1.21 12.04 12.87
C THR A 21 -2.24 12.23 11.75
N ALA A 22 -3.22 13.09 12.00
CA ALA A 22 -4.24 13.41 11.01
C ALA A 22 -3.62 14.13 9.79
N PHE A 23 -4.13 13.83 8.60
CA PHE A 23 -3.75 14.56 7.39
C PHE A 23 -4.16 16.03 7.47
N GLN A 24 -3.21 16.92 7.20
CA GLN A 24 -3.45 18.34 7.03
C GLN A 24 -2.72 18.91 5.82
N TYR A 25 -3.47 19.54 4.94
CA TYR A 25 -2.96 20.53 4.01
C TYR A 25 -3.48 21.91 4.40
N VAL A 26 -2.59 22.90 4.50
CA VAL A 26 -2.91 24.28 4.84
C VAL A 26 -2.17 25.22 3.89
N VAL A 27 -2.81 26.29 3.42
CA VAL A 27 -2.11 27.37 2.73
C VAL A 27 -1.55 28.33 3.80
N SER A 28 -0.29 28.12 4.17
CA SER A 28 0.39 28.89 5.23
C SER A 28 0.69 30.34 4.83
N TRP A 29 0.84 30.62 3.53
CA TRP A 29 1.01 31.99 3.03
C TRP A 29 0.15 32.22 1.78
N PRO A 30 -1.06 32.77 1.94
CA PRO A 30 -1.97 33.00 0.82
C PRO A 30 -1.43 34.03 -0.18
N MET A 31 -1.79 33.87 -1.46
CA MET A 31 -1.38 34.77 -2.55
C MET A 31 -1.75 36.23 -2.31
N LYS A 32 -2.89 36.47 -1.65
CA LYS A 32 -3.32 37.82 -1.26
C LYS A 32 -2.32 38.50 -0.31
N GLU A 33 -1.60 37.73 0.49
CA GLU A 33 -0.62 38.19 1.47
C GLU A 33 0.81 38.15 0.93
N SER A 34 1.17 37.13 0.17
CA SER A 34 2.51 37.00 -0.43
C SER A 34 2.70 37.87 -1.68
N GLY A 35 1.60 38.33 -2.29
CA GLY A 35 1.57 39.12 -3.52
C GLY A 35 1.84 38.33 -4.81
N SER A 36 2.08 37.01 -4.75
CA SER A 36 2.44 36.23 -5.95
C SER A 36 2.11 34.73 -5.90
N VAL A 37 2.19 34.09 -4.74
CA VAL A 37 2.11 32.62 -4.62
C VAL A 37 1.26 32.18 -3.44
N ASN A 38 0.61 31.02 -3.56
CA ASN A 38 0.13 30.30 -2.39
C ASN A 38 1.23 29.35 -1.93
N VAL A 39 1.72 29.51 -0.69
CA VAL A 39 2.65 28.55 -0.08
C VAL A 39 1.84 27.62 0.82
N GLY A 40 1.85 26.33 0.50
CA GLY A 40 1.18 25.29 1.27
C GLY A 40 2.15 24.55 2.20
N SER A 41 1.62 24.06 3.32
CA SER A 41 2.26 23.08 4.21
C SER A 41 1.45 21.79 4.21
N LEU A 42 2.15 20.67 4.35
CA LEU A 42 1.59 19.33 4.44
C LEU A 42 2.10 18.68 5.73
N GLU A 43 1.19 18.09 6.51
CA GLU A 43 1.48 17.23 7.65
C GLU A 43 0.66 15.95 7.50
N LEU A 44 1.31 14.79 7.63
CA LEU A 44 0.68 13.49 7.49
C LEU A 44 1.55 12.40 8.13
N SER A 45 0.91 11.31 8.53
CA SER A 45 1.60 10.05 8.78
C SER A 45 2.07 9.43 7.46
N THR A 46 3.22 8.75 7.48
CA THR A 46 3.78 8.00 6.34
C THR A 46 2.84 6.89 5.85
N HIS A 47 1.94 6.43 6.73
CA HIS A 47 0.93 5.40 6.47
C HIS A 47 -0.46 5.98 6.14
N THR A 48 -0.53 7.26 5.77
CA THR A 48 -1.79 7.92 5.37
C THR A 48 -2.10 7.69 3.90
N GLY A 49 -3.29 7.16 3.62
CA GLY A 49 -3.75 6.92 2.25
C GLY A 49 -2.95 5.80 1.59
N THR A 50 -2.80 5.86 0.26
CA THR A 50 -2.03 4.85 -0.48
C THR A 50 -0.54 5.05 -0.24
N HIS A 51 0.12 4.02 0.30
CA HIS A 51 1.50 4.11 0.76
C HIS A 51 2.20 2.76 0.65
N VAL A 52 3.52 2.78 0.79
CA VAL A 52 4.35 1.58 0.86
C VAL A 52 5.11 1.57 2.19
N ASP A 53 5.33 0.37 2.72
CA ASP A 53 6.08 0.20 3.95
C ASP A 53 7.55 -0.11 3.67
N ALA A 54 8.40 0.38 4.56
CA ALA A 54 9.75 -0.11 4.71
C ALA A 54 9.82 -1.05 5.92
N PRO A 55 10.75 -2.03 5.94
CA PRO A 55 10.92 -2.90 7.10
C PRO A 55 11.14 -2.17 8.43
N PHE A 56 11.70 -0.95 8.41
CA PHE A 56 11.86 -0.10 9.60
C PHE A 56 10.54 0.17 10.34
N HIS A 57 9.38 0.12 9.67
CA HIS A 57 8.06 0.28 10.27
C HIS A 57 7.80 -0.71 11.43
N PHE A 58 8.26 -1.95 11.30
CA PHE A 58 7.99 -3.04 12.26
C PHE A 58 9.26 -3.73 12.79
N ASP A 59 10.44 -3.32 12.34
CA ASP A 59 11.73 -3.80 12.84
C ASP A 59 12.70 -2.62 13.03
N ASN A 60 13.18 -2.40 14.26
CA ASN A 60 14.11 -1.31 14.57
C ASN A 60 15.44 -1.36 13.78
N ASN A 61 15.84 -2.53 13.27
CA ASN A 61 17.01 -2.70 12.41
C ASN A 61 16.65 -2.90 10.94
N GLY A 62 15.36 -2.76 10.60
CA GLY A 62 14.85 -2.86 9.25
C GLY A 62 15.37 -1.75 8.35
N LYS A 63 15.39 -2.04 7.05
CA LYS A 63 15.72 -1.04 6.03
C LYS A 63 14.72 0.10 6.06
N ARG A 64 15.20 1.31 5.88
CA ARG A 64 14.41 2.52 5.67
C ARG A 64 13.99 2.62 4.20
N ILE A 65 12.98 3.44 3.92
CA ILE A 65 12.38 3.50 2.58
C ILE A 65 13.37 3.91 1.49
N ILE A 66 14.35 4.78 1.80
CA ILE A 66 15.42 5.21 0.87
C ILE A 66 16.36 4.07 0.43
N GLU A 67 16.44 2.99 1.22
CA GLU A 67 17.36 1.87 1.00
C GLU A 67 16.74 0.77 0.12
N LEU A 68 15.46 0.91 -0.23
CA LEU A 68 14.73 -0.06 -1.04
C LEU A 68 14.91 0.20 -2.53
N ASP A 69 15.05 -0.87 -3.31
CA ASP A 69 15.25 -0.78 -4.76
C ASP A 69 13.98 -0.26 -5.44
N LEU A 70 14.12 0.74 -6.32
CA LEU A 70 13.00 1.28 -7.08
C LEU A 70 12.42 0.25 -8.07
N ASP A 71 13.20 -0.76 -8.52
CA ASP A 71 12.66 -1.87 -9.32
C ASP A 71 11.54 -2.60 -8.57
N LEU A 72 11.43 -2.52 -7.25
CA LEU A 72 10.30 -3.13 -6.54
C LEU A 72 8.95 -2.49 -6.91
N TYR A 73 8.95 -1.19 -7.20
CA TYR A 73 7.73 -0.36 -7.26
C TYR A 73 7.31 0.04 -8.68
N ILE A 74 8.01 -0.45 -9.71
CA ILE A 74 7.69 -0.19 -11.12
C ILE A 74 7.79 -1.44 -11.99
N GLY A 75 6.76 -1.71 -12.80
CA GLY A 75 6.78 -2.75 -13.82
C GLY A 75 5.56 -3.68 -13.78
N PRO A 76 5.63 -4.86 -14.43
CA PRO A 76 4.49 -5.76 -14.55
C PRO A 76 3.90 -6.14 -13.19
N ALA A 77 2.57 -6.15 -13.12
CA ALA A 77 1.79 -6.53 -11.96
C ALA A 77 0.52 -7.27 -12.40
N ARG A 78 0.05 -8.21 -11.58
CA ARG A 78 -1.20 -8.94 -11.79
C ARG A 78 -2.20 -8.62 -10.70
N VAL A 79 -3.37 -8.14 -11.07
CA VAL A 79 -4.50 -7.91 -10.16
C VAL A 79 -5.30 -9.20 -10.05
N ILE A 80 -5.51 -9.67 -8.82
CA ILE A 80 -6.25 -10.90 -8.49
C ILE A 80 -7.45 -10.52 -7.62
N ASP A 81 -8.62 -11.07 -7.94
CA ASP A 81 -9.85 -10.88 -7.17
C ASP A 81 -9.84 -11.74 -5.91
N MET A 82 -9.92 -11.10 -4.74
CA MET A 82 -9.97 -11.73 -3.42
C MET A 82 -11.19 -11.26 -2.62
N ARG A 83 -12.25 -10.77 -3.30
CA ARG A 83 -13.48 -10.33 -2.64
C ARG A 83 -14.14 -11.45 -1.83
N GLY A 84 -14.71 -11.08 -0.69
CA GLY A 84 -15.47 -11.98 0.19
C GLY A 84 -14.61 -12.92 1.05
N ARG A 85 -13.29 -12.75 1.05
CA ARG A 85 -12.36 -13.51 1.89
C ARG A 85 -12.19 -12.83 3.25
N GLU A 86 -12.07 -13.63 4.31
CA GLU A 86 -11.71 -13.14 5.65
C GLU A 86 -10.19 -13.10 5.88
N SER A 87 -9.47 -13.94 5.15
CA SER A 87 -8.01 -14.03 5.11
C SER A 87 -7.58 -14.51 3.73
N ILE A 88 -6.33 -14.26 3.36
CA ILE A 88 -5.74 -14.69 2.09
C ILE A 88 -4.50 -15.54 2.40
N GLY A 89 -4.59 -16.84 2.16
CA GLY A 89 -3.50 -17.78 2.35
C GLY A 89 -2.97 -18.37 1.05
N ALA A 90 -1.94 -19.21 1.13
CA ALA A 90 -1.36 -19.86 -0.06
C ALA A 90 -2.39 -20.68 -0.85
N VAL A 91 -3.37 -21.27 -0.16
CA VAL A 91 -4.45 -22.07 -0.77
C VAL A 91 -5.32 -21.26 -1.73
N ASP A 92 -5.53 -19.96 -1.48
CA ASP A 92 -6.38 -19.12 -2.33
C ASP A 92 -5.74 -18.81 -3.68
N LEU A 93 -4.42 -18.97 -3.79
CA LEU A 93 -3.68 -18.81 -5.04
C LEU A 93 -3.42 -20.15 -5.74
N MET A 94 -3.79 -21.29 -5.14
CA MET A 94 -3.64 -22.59 -5.80
C MET A 94 -4.51 -22.66 -7.05
N GLY A 95 -3.85 -22.79 -8.22
CA GLY A 95 -4.51 -22.86 -9.52
C GLY A 95 -4.58 -21.51 -10.25
N ILE A 96 -4.11 -20.42 -9.63
CA ILE A 96 -3.86 -19.16 -10.32
C ILE A 96 -2.42 -19.21 -10.84
N ASP A 97 -2.23 -19.03 -12.15
CA ASP A 97 -0.89 -18.87 -12.69
C ASP A 97 -0.31 -17.54 -12.21
N ILE A 98 0.76 -17.61 -11.44
CA ILE A 98 1.54 -16.47 -10.96
C ILE A 98 3.03 -16.65 -11.25
N ASP A 99 3.39 -17.64 -12.08
CA ASP A 99 4.79 -17.93 -12.38
C ASP A 99 5.41 -16.74 -13.12
N GLY A 100 6.52 -16.22 -12.58
CA GLY A 100 7.21 -15.05 -13.13
C GLY A 100 6.55 -13.71 -12.84
N CYS A 101 5.43 -13.68 -12.12
CA CYS A 101 4.84 -12.43 -11.64
C CYS A 101 5.71 -11.85 -10.52
N LYS A 102 6.29 -10.67 -10.72
CA LYS A 102 7.04 -9.97 -9.66
C LYS A 102 6.14 -9.24 -8.67
N ARG A 103 4.91 -8.87 -9.07
CA ARG A 103 4.01 -8.04 -8.26
C ARG A 103 2.58 -8.53 -8.37
N LEU A 104 1.94 -8.72 -7.23
CA LEU A 104 0.54 -9.12 -7.15
C LEU A 104 -0.25 -8.01 -6.45
N ILE A 105 -1.46 -7.71 -6.94
CA ILE A 105 -2.36 -6.76 -6.31
C ILE A 105 -3.65 -7.51 -5.95
N PHE A 106 -3.97 -7.60 -4.67
CA PHE A 106 -5.17 -8.25 -4.17
C PHE A 106 -6.30 -7.23 -4.07
N ARG A 107 -7.35 -7.46 -4.86
CA ARG A 107 -8.57 -6.66 -4.86
C ARG A 107 -9.58 -7.31 -3.92
N THR A 108 -9.75 -6.76 -2.72
CA THR A 108 -10.67 -7.28 -1.70
C THR A 108 -11.99 -6.51 -1.65
N LEU A 109 -11.98 -5.22 -2.00
CA LEU A 109 -13.06 -4.24 -1.81
C LEU A 109 -13.68 -4.27 -0.40
N ALA A 110 -12.90 -4.69 0.61
CA ALA A 110 -13.41 -4.85 1.97
C ALA A 110 -13.52 -3.51 2.73
N TRP A 111 -12.76 -2.49 2.31
CA TRP A 111 -12.90 -1.14 2.85
C TRP A 111 -14.01 -0.38 2.11
N VAL A 112 -15.26 -0.66 2.50
CA VAL A 112 -16.48 -0.19 1.80
C VAL A 112 -16.72 1.32 1.94
N ASN A 113 -16.55 1.89 3.14
CA ASN A 113 -16.74 3.31 3.37
C ASN A 113 -15.38 4.04 3.43
N PRO A 114 -14.95 4.75 2.38
CA PRO A 114 -13.65 5.43 2.37
C PRO A 114 -13.56 6.63 3.33
N SER A 115 -14.66 7.04 3.95
CA SER A 115 -14.69 8.14 4.93
C SER A 115 -14.51 7.67 6.37
N GLU A 116 -14.50 6.36 6.61
CA GLU A 116 -14.37 5.75 7.95
C GLU A 116 -13.18 4.79 7.95
N PHE A 117 -12.41 4.75 9.03
CA PHE A 117 -11.34 3.77 9.16
C PHE A 117 -11.96 2.39 9.44
N PRO A 118 -11.55 1.32 8.72
CA PRO A 118 -12.22 0.03 8.85
C PRO A 118 -11.89 -0.62 10.20
N GLU A 119 -12.89 -1.24 10.84
CA GLU A 119 -12.71 -1.98 12.09
C GLU A 119 -12.19 -3.41 11.86
N LYS A 120 -12.53 -4.01 10.71
CA LYS A 120 -12.09 -5.35 10.30
C LYS A 120 -11.73 -5.33 8.82
N ILE A 121 -10.66 -6.07 8.47
CA ILE A 121 -10.20 -6.26 7.11
C ILE A 121 -9.81 -7.72 6.88
N PRO A 122 -9.78 -8.18 5.62
CA PRO A 122 -9.06 -9.39 5.26
C PRO A 122 -7.57 -9.21 5.54
N HIS A 123 -6.95 -10.22 6.13
CA HIS A 123 -5.52 -10.21 6.44
C HIS A 123 -4.79 -11.30 5.65
N ILE A 124 -3.47 -11.19 5.58
CA ILE A 124 -2.61 -12.19 4.95
C ILE A 124 -2.30 -13.29 5.95
N GLU A 125 -2.44 -14.55 5.54
CA GLU A 125 -2.02 -15.68 6.36
C GLU A 125 -0.49 -15.87 6.28
N PRO A 126 0.17 -16.31 7.37
CA PRO A 126 1.64 -16.43 7.40
C PRO A 126 2.24 -17.37 6.34
N ASP A 127 1.45 -18.33 5.84
CA ASP A 127 1.87 -19.31 4.84
C ASP A 127 1.98 -18.73 3.42
N LEU A 128 1.37 -17.56 3.18
CA LEU A 128 1.34 -16.95 1.85
C LEU A 128 2.72 -16.45 1.43
N ALA A 129 3.47 -15.81 2.32
CA ALA A 129 4.75 -15.19 1.96
C ALA A 129 5.80 -16.20 1.46
N PRO A 130 6.04 -17.36 2.12
CA PRO A 130 6.93 -18.39 1.57
C PRO A 130 6.47 -18.92 0.21
N TYR A 131 5.16 -19.09 0.02
CA TYR A 131 4.61 -19.52 -1.26
C TYR A 131 4.88 -18.50 -2.37
N LEU A 132 4.57 -17.22 -2.13
CA LEU A 132 4.81 -16.13 -3.07
C LEU A 132 6.30 -15.98 -3.41
N ALA A 133 7.19 -16.09 -2.43
CA ALA A 133 8.63 -16.03 -2.65
C ALA A 133 9.13 -17.19 -3.52
N SER A 134 8.59 -18.40 -3.33
CA SER A 134 8.89 -19.55 -4.20
C SER A 134 8.49 -19.33 -5.67
N LYS A 135 7.56 -18.41 -5.92
CA LYS A 135 7.07 -18.00 -7.25
C LYS A 135 7.79 -16.78 -7.83
N GLY A 136 8.70 -16.17 -7.08
CA GLY A 136 9.48 -15.00 -7.51
C GLY A 136 8.75 -13.66 -7.32
N VAL A 137 7.64 -13.64 -6.58
CA VAL A 137 6.94 -12.40 -6.21
C VAL A 137 7.83 -11.58 -5.26
N LYS A 138 7.80 -10.26 -5.43
CA LYS A 138 8.60 -9.27 -4.70
C LYS A 138 7.78 -8.16 -4.08
N LEU A 139 6.54 -7.97 -4.52
CA LEU A 139 5.64 -6.98 -3.95
C LEU A 139 4.22 -7.51 -3.96
N ILE A 140 3.49 -7.27 -2.87
CA ILE A 140 2.04 -7.39 -2.83
C ILE A 140 1.42 -6.01 -2.59
N GLY A 141 0.24 -5.79 -3.16
CA GLY A 141 -0.56 -4.62 -2.89
C GLY A 141 -1.98 -4.97 -2.48
N LEU A 142 -2.58 -4.19 -1.58
CA LEU A 142 -3.96 -4.39 -1.12
C LEU A 142 -4.75 -3.08 -1.14
N ASP A 143 -6.07 -3.19 -1.20
CA ASP A 143 -7.03 -2.08 -1.09
C ASP A 143 -7.52 -1.79 0.35
N VAL A 144 -6.83 -2.36 1.34
CA VAL A 144 -7.05 -2.21 2.78
C VAL A 144 -5.80 -1.61 3.46
N PRO A 145 -5.91 -1.03 4.68
CA PRO A 145 -4.83 -0.27 5.30
C PRO A 145 -3.82 -1.12 6.08
N SER A 146 -3.88 -2.45 6.00
CA SER A 146 -2.87 -3.32 6.59
C SER A 146 -2.86 -4.70 5.93
N VAL A 147 -1.73 -5.40 5.94
CA VAL A 147 -1.64 -6.84 5.69
C VAL A 147 -2.04 -7.69 6.91
N ASP A 148 -2.05 -7.11 8.10
CA ASP A 148 -2.39 -7.77 9.36
C ASP A 148 -3.78 -7.32 9.90
N PRO A 149 -4.41 -8.04 10.85
CA PRO A 149 -5.60 -7.54 11.53
C PRO A 149 -5.37 -6.17 12.19
N ILE A 150 -6.38 -5.30 12.18
CA ILE A 150 -6.31 -3.90 12.68
C ILE A 150 -5.84 -3.81 14.15
N ASP A 151 -6.18 -4.80 14.97
CA ASP A 151 -5.83 -4.86 16.39
C ASP A 151 -4.53 -5.64 16.68
N SER A 152 -3.89 -6.20 15.65
CA SER A 152 -2.65 -6.96 15.80
C SER A 152 -1.51 -6.10 16.34
N LYS A 153 -0.76 -6.68 17.29
CA LYS A 153 0.47 -6.10 17.85
C LYS A 153 1.72 -6.89 17.49
N GLU A 154 1.55 -8.11 17.01
CA GLU A 154 2.65 -9.02 16.66
C GLU A 154 3.03 -8.94 15.18
N LEU A 155 2.16 -8.35 14.34
CA LEU A 155 2.36 -8.13 12.89
C LEU A 155 2.94 -9.34 12.12
N PRO A 156 2.40 -10.57 12.29
CA PRO A 156 2.98 -11.77 11.72
C PRO A 156 3.03 -11.75 10.18
N ALA A 157 2.08 -11.11 9.50
CA ALA A 157 2.13 -11.00 8.05
C ALA A 157 3.26 -10.08 7.59
N HIS A 158 3.43 -8.90 8.21
CA HIS A 158 4.55 -8.00 7.89
C HIS A 158 5.90 -8.70 8.06
N HIS A 159 6.11 -9.37 9.19
CA HIS A 159 7.35 -10.09 9.45
C HIS A 159 7.59 -11.21 8.44
N SER A 160 6.58 -12.05 8.18
CA SER A 160 6.70 -13.16 7.21
C SER A 160 7.00 -12.64 5.79
N LEU A 161 6.34 -11.56 5.35
CA LEU A 161 6.60 -10.93 4.05
C LEU A 161 8.03 -10.41 3.94
N ASN A 162 8.51 -9.71 4.96
CA ASN A 162 9.87 -9.17 5.00
C ASN A 162 10.94 -10.27 5.00
N GLU A 163 10.78 -11.31 5.81
CA GLU A 163 11.70 -12.46 5.87
C GLU A 163 11.81 -13.18 4.51
N ASN A 164 10.75 -13.11 3.70
CA ASN A 164 10.69 -13.69 2.36
C ASN A 164 11.00 -12.68 1.24
N GLY A 165 11.39 -11.45 1.58
CA GLY A 165 11.78 -10.41 0.62
C GLY A 165 10.62 -9.93 -0.25
N ILE A 166 9.42 -9.83 0.33
CA ILE A 166 8.21 -9.32 -0.29
C ILE A 166 7.85 -7.98 0.35
N HIS A 167 7.67 -6.97 -0.50
CA HIS A 167 7.36 -5.60 -0.11
C HIS A 167 5.86 -5.32 -0.16
N ILE A 168 5.44 -4.28 0.56
CA ILE A 168 4.04 -4.02 0.89
C ILE A 168 3.60 -2.68 0.28
N LEU A 169 2.41 -2.67 -0.31
CA LEU A 169 1.70 -1.49 -0.84
C LEU A 169 0.25 -1.54 -0.34
N GLU A 170 -0.16 -0.54 0.41
CA GLU A 170 -1.44 -0.57 1.12
C GLU A 170 -2.41 0.50 0.65
N SER A 171 -3.67 0.32 1.00
CA SER A 171 -4.73 1.31 0.82
C SER A 171 -4.94 1.76 -0.64
N LEU A 172 -4.81 0.84 -1.60
CA LEU A 172 -5.17 1.11 -2.99
C LEU A 172 -6.69 1.34 -3.16
N MET A 173 -7.07 2.01 -4.24
CA MET A 173 -8.45 2.17 -4.71
C MET A 173 -8.67 1.28 -5.94
N LEU A 174 -9.34 0.15 -5.77
CA LEU A 174 -9.45 -0.90 -6.80
C LEU A 174 -10.89 -1.12 -7.32
N ASP A 175 -11.84 -0.25 -6.97
CA ASP A 175 -13.27 -0.37 -7.34
C ASP A 175 -13.46 -0.53 -8.85
N GLU A 176 -12.78 0.30 -9.64
CA GLU A 176 -12.88 0.36 -11.11
C GLU A 176 -11.82 -0.50 -11.83
N ILE A 177 -11.13 -1.39 -11.10
CA ILE A 177 -10.04 -2.22 -11.62
C ILE A 177 -10.53 -3.65 -11.82
N GLU A 178 -10.43 -4.13 -13.05
CA GLU A 178 -10.71 -5.53 -13.38
C GLU A 178 -9.46 -6.40 -13.14
N PRO A 179 -9.62 -7.67 -12.71
CA PRO A 179 -8.52 -8.62 -12.61
C PRO A 179 -7.77 -8.77 -13.96
N GLY A 180 -6.46 -9.00 -13.88
CA GLY A 180 -5.61 -9.17 -15.06
C GLY A 180 -4.26 -8.47 -14.94
N ASP A 181 -3.56 -8.38 -16.06
CA ASP A 181 -2.20 -7.85 -16.14
C ASP A 181 -2.18 -6.34 -16.40
N TYR A 182 -1.32 -5.66 -15.65
CA TYR A 182 -1.06 -4.24 -15.72
C TYR A 182 0.43 -3.98 -15.58
N GLU A 183 0.81 -2.73 -15.79
CA GLU A 183 2.03 -2.18 -15.24
C GLU A 183 1.70 -1.32 -14.02
N LEU A 184 2.37 -1.58 -12.89
CA LEU A 184 2.32 -0.79 -11.67
C LEU A 184 3.40 0.30 -11.70
N ILE A 185 3.05 1.49 -11.22
CA ILE A 185 4.00 2.52 -10.82
C ILE A 185 3.55 3.04 -9.45
N ALA A 186 4.35 2.83 -8.41
CA ALA A 186 4.04 3.19 -7.01
C ALA A 186 5.31 3.58 -6.24
N LEU A 187 6.14 4.45 -6.83
CA LEU A 187 7.45 4.80 -6.29
C LEU A 187 7.32 5.60 -4.96
N PRO A 188 8.07 5.23 -3.91
CA PRO A 188 8.15 6.01 -2.68
C PRO A 188 8.86 7.35 -2.91
N LEU A 189 8.57 8.32 -2.03
CA LEU A 189 9.35 9.53 -1.88
C LEU A 189 10.75 9.16 -1.31
N PRO A 190 11.79 9.95 -1.62
CA PRO A 190 13.14 9.70 -1.13
C PRO A 190 13.31 10.17 0.33
N LEU A 191 12.53 9.61 1.26
CA LEU A 191 12.60 9.93 2.69
C LEU A 191 13.78 9.17 3.34
N VAL A 192 14.83 9.89 3.69
CA VAL A 192 16.08 9.30 4.22
C VAL A 192 15.87 8.49 5.49
N GLU A 193 14.93 8.91 6.34
CA GLU A 193 14.63 8.28 7.62
C GLU A 193 13.25 7.64 7.69
N GLY A 194 12.54 7.56 6.55
CA GLY A 194 11.16 7.09 6.50
C GLY A 194 11.03 5.60 6.79
N ASP A 195 10.07 5.28 7.64
CA ASP A 195 9.53 3.95 7.92
C ASP A 195 8.56 3.46 6.83
N GLY A 196 8.04 4.38 6.03
CA GLY A 196 7.24 4.12 4.83
C GLY A 196 7.23 5.36 3.95
N SER A 197 6.36 5.37 2.94
CA SER A 197 6.10 6.57 2.15
C SER A 197 4.71 6.56 1.53
N PRO A 198 3.98 7.69 1.55
CA PRO A 198 2.83 7.86 0.66
C PRO A 198 3.30 7.79 -0.80
N VAL A 199 2.44 7.28 -1.67
CA VAL A 199 2.72 7.13 -3.10
C VAL A 199 1.53 7.59 -3.94
N ARG A 200 1.82 7.96 -5.19
CA ARG A 200 0.79 8.03 -6.23
C ARG A 200 0.85 6.74 -7.05
N ALA A 201 0.14 5.72 -6.58
CA ALA A 201 0.03 4.45 -7.28
C ALA A 201 -0.88 4.58 -8.51
N ILE A 202 -0.39 4.11 -9.65
CA ILE A 202 -1.17 3.97 -10.89
C ILE A 202 -1.02 2.57 -11.48
N LEU A 203 -2.06 2.12 -12.17
CA LEU A 203 -2.03 0.96 -13.06
C LEU A 203 -2.18 1.40 -14.52
N ARG A 204 -1.49 0.73 -15.44
CA ARG A 204 -1.47 1.11 -16.86
C ARG A 204 -1.72 -0.10 -17.77
N ARG A 205 -2.63 0.04 -18.74
CA ARG A 205 -3.02 -0.99 -19.72
C ARG A 205 -3.27 -0.41 -21.11
#